data_AF-A0A512AZZ6-F1
#
_entry.id   AF-A0A512AZZ6-F1
#
_cell.length_a   1.000
_cell.length_b   1.000
_cell.length_c   1.000
_cell.angle_alpha   90.00
_cell.angle_beta   90.00
_cell.angle_gamma   90.00
#
_symmetry.space_group_name_H-M   'P 1'
#
loop_
_entity.id
_entity.type
_entity.pdbx_description
1 polymer ?
#
loop_
_entity_poly.entity_id
_entity_poly.type
_entity_poly.pdbx_seq_one_letter_code
_entity_poly.pdbx_strand_id
1 'polypeptide(L)'
;MDDIALQLAMSKKTLYKWFENKDELVQAVIRLHLQANECGCEETTKAATNAVEELFRIMTLNKKLFSQLHPSVFYDLQKYHPGAWNLFNAHKMNFILATVKANIRRGMEEGLFRADLDVEVMSRLRLAQIELVFNPNIFPPDQFNVGEVQLKCLEHFMLGIATLKGHKLINEYKQVTEEE
;
A
#
# COMPACT_ATOMS: atom_id res chain seq x y z
N MET A 1 6.83 -25.98 5.71
CA MET A 1 6.98 -26.24 7.16
C MET A 1 8.39 -26.70 7.44
N ASP A 2 8.87 -27.71 6.72
CA ASP A 2 10.22 -28.26 6.82
C ASP A 2 11.32 -27.19 6.71
N ASP A 3 11.34 -26.45 5.60
CA ASP A 3 12.35 -25.43 5.34
C ASP A 3 12.30 -24.31 6.39
N ILE A 4 11.10 -23.94 6.85
CA ILE A 4 10.89 -22.92 7.88
C ILE A 4 11.48 -23.42 9.21
N ALA A 5 11.20 -24.66 9.61
CA ALA A 5 11.72 -25.22 10.86
C ALA A 5 13.25 -25.32 10.83
N LEU A 6 13.81 -25.72 9.68
CA LEU A 6 15.25 -25.80 9.45
C LEU A 6 15.91 -24.41 9.56
N GLN A 7 15.38 -23.41 8.87
CA GLN A 7 15.89 -22.03 8.92
C GLN A 7 15.81 -21.41 10.33
N LEU A 8 14.78 -21.77 11.09
CA LEU A 8 14.59 -21.32 12.48
C LEU A 8 15.30 -22.21 13.51
N ALA A 9 16.12 -23.18 13.09
CA ALA A 9 16.82 -24.13 13.94
C ALA A 9 15.92 -24.82 14.98
N MET A 10 14.71 -25.22 14.57
CA MET A 10 13.72 -25.87 15.44
C MET A 10 13.03 -27.07 14.79
N SER A 11 12.36 -27.88 15.62
CA SER A 11 11.60 -29.03 15.12
C SER A 11 10.31 -28.59 14.41
N LYS A 12 9.89 -29.34 13.38
CA LYS A 12 8.56 -29.16 12.75
C LYS A 12 7.43 -29.28 13.77
N LYS A 13 7.61 -30.15 14.77
CA LYS A 13 6.65 -30.35 15.87
C LYS A 13 6.43 -29.07 16.67
N THR A 14 7.45 -28.21 16.77
CA THR A 14 7.32 -26.88 17.38
C THR A 14 6.39 -25.99 16.57
N LEU A 15 6.51 -25.96 15.24
CA LEU A 15 5.62 -25.19 14.38
C LEU A 15 4.18 -25.73 14.44
N TYR A 16 4.02 -27.05 14.37
CA TYR A 16 2.69 -27.70 14.44
C TYR A 16 1.99 -27.55 15.78
N LYS A 17 2.71 -27.18 16.85
CA LYS A 17 2.10 -26.80 18.13
C LYS A 17 1.28 -25.51 18.02
N TRP A 18 1.66 -24.61 17.11
CA TRP A 18 1.08 -23.27 16.97
C TRP A 18 0.26 -23.09 15.70
N PHE A 19 0.52 -23.89 14.66
CA PHE A 19 -0.17 -23.81 13.37
C PHE A 19 -0.49 -25.21 12.87
N GLU A 20 -1.75 -25.49 12.58
CA GLU A 20 -2.24 -26.76 12.06
C GLU A 20 -1.61 -27.09 10.71
N ASN A 21 -1.36 -26.08 9.87
CA ASN A 21 -0.80 -26.25 8.54
C ASN A 21 -0.07 -24.99 8.04
N LYS A 22 0.52 -25.08 6.84
CA LYS A 22 1.26 -23.98 6.20
C LYS A 22 0.35 -22.78 5.92
N ASP A 23 -0.91 -22.99 5.52
CA ASP A 23 -1.82 -21.90 5.18
C ASP A 23 -2.19 -21.06 6.40
N GLU A 24 -2.36 -21.68 7.56
CA GLU A 24 -2.61 -20.97 8.81
C GLU A 24 -1.40 -20.10 9.20
N LEU A 25 -0.19 -20.63 9.09
CA LEU A 25 1.04 -19.88 9.33
C LEU A 25 1.14 -18.67 8.39
N VAL A 26 0.89 -18.87 7.09
CA VAL A 26 0.90 -17.79 6.09
C VAL A 26 -0.16 -16.74 6.42
N GLN A 27 -1.38 -17.14 6.78
CA GLN A 27 -2.43 -16.21 7.19
C GLN A 27 -2.04 -15.40 8.44
N ALA A 28 -1.42 -16.03 9.44
CA ALA A 28 -0.96 -15.34 10.63
C ALA A 28 0.10 -14.28 10.31
N VAL A 29 1.07 -14.61 9.45
CA VAL A 29 2.08 -13.66 8.97
C VAL A 29 1.44 -12.50 8.22
N ILE A 30 0.49 -12.78 7.32
CA ILE A 30 -0.22 -11.72 6.59
C ILE A 30 -1.02 -10.83 7.53
N ARG A 31 -1.72 -11.36 8.54
CA ARG A 31 -2.41 -10.54 9.55
C ARG A 31 -1.47 -9.59 10.27
N LEU A 32 -0.28 -10.06 10.66
CA LEU A 32 0.73 -9.22 11.30
C LEU A 32 1.17 -8.07 10.38
N HIS A 33 1.42 -8.34 9.09
CA HIS A 33 1.77 -7.29 8.14
C HIS A 33 0.65 -6.28 7.89
N LEU A 34 -0.60 -6.75 7.77
CA LEU A 34 -1.76 -5.87 7.57
C LEU A 34 -1.99 -4.97 8.79
N GLN A 35 -1.89 -5.52 10.00
CA GLN A 35 -2.02 -4.76 11.24
C GLN A 35 -0.90 -3.73 11.42
N ALA A 36 0.35 -4.10 11.10
CA ALA A 36 1.47 -3.17 11.12
C ALA A 36 1.28 -2.02 10.11
N ASN A 37 0.77 -2.34 8.90
CA ASN A 37 0.44 -1.34 7.90
C ASN A 37 -0.70 -0.41 8.36
N GLU A 38 -1.77 -0.97 8.93
CA GLU A 38 -2.88 -0.21 9.51
C GLU A 38 -2.38 0.82 10.53
N CYS A 39 -1.60 0.35 11.52
CA CYS A 39 -1.02 1.22 12.54
C CYS A 39 -0.13 2.32 11.93
N GLY A 40 0.75 1.96 11.00
CA GLY A 40 1.62 2.94 10.31
C GLY A 40 0.84 3.97 9.50
N CYS A 41 -0.27 3.57 8.85
CA CYS A 41 -1.17 4.49 8.14
C CYS A 41 -1.88 5.44 9.11
N GLU A 42 -2.39 4.94 10.24
CA GLU A 42 -3.05 5.78 11.23
C GLU A 42 -2.10 6.80 11.87
N GLU A 43 -0.89 6.38 12.25
CA GLU A 43 0.14 7.27 12.79
C GLU A 43 0.51 8.35 11.77
N THR A 44 0.69 7.95 10.51
CA THR A 44 0.97 8.87 9.41
C THR A 44 -0.14 9.89 9.22
N THR A 45 -1.40 9.45 9.24
CA THR A 45 -2.58 10.30 9.08
C THR A 45 -2.66 11.33 10.20
N LYS A 46 -2.45 10.89 11.46
CA LYS A 46 -2.47 11.76 12.65
C LYS A 46 -1.34 12.78 12.65
N ALA A 47 -0.16 12.42 12.14
CA ALA A 47 1.02 13.29 12.12
C ALA A 47 1.03 14.29 10.95
N ALA A 48 0.24 14.07 9.90
CA ALA A 48 0.22 14.90 8.72
C ALA A 48 -0.55 16.21 8.93
N THR A 49 0.07 17.34 8.61
CA THR A 49 -0.53 18.67 8.73
C THR A 49 -1.59 18.94 7.66
N ASN A 50 -1.48 18.28 6.51
CA ASN A 50 -2.40 18.40 5.39
C ASN A 50 -2.49 17.10 4.56
N ALA A 51 -3.47 17.03 3.66
CA ALA A 51 -3.75 15.84 2.86
C ALA A 51 -2.62 15.46 1.89
N VAL A 52 -1.85 16.43 1.38
CA VAL A 52 -0.69 16.16 0.50
C VAL A 52 0.45 15.54 1.31
N GLU A 53 0.78 16.13 2.46
CA GLU A 53 1.81 15.59 3.36
C GLU A 53 1.53 14.15 3.78
N GLU A 54 0.26 13.85 4.08
CA GLU A 54 -0.19 12.49 4.42
C GLU A 54 0.21 11.49 3.32
N LEU A 55 -0.02 11.84 2.05
CA LEU A 55 0.34 10.99 0.92
C LEU A 55 1.87 10.81 0.78
N PHE A 56 2.68 11.85 1.00
CA PHE A 56 4.15 11.75 1.01
C PHE A 56 4.69 10.88 2.17
N ARG A 57 4.04 10.93 3.34
CA ARG A 57 4.39 10.07 4.46
C ARG A 57 3.98 8.62 4.17
N ILE A 58 2.80 8.40 3.60
CA ILE A 58 2.35 7.07 3.12
C ILE A 58 3.30 6.52 2.07
N MET A 59 3.82 7.36 1.18
CA MET A 59 4.83 6.99 0.18
C MET A 59 6.11 6.45 0.84
N THR A 60 6.57 7.11 1.90
CA THR A 60 7.75 6.70 2.66
C THR A 60 7.52 5.36 3.38
N LEU A 61 6.34 5.19 4.00
CA LEU A 61 5.93 3.95 4.64
C LEU A 61 5.90 2.78 3.63
N ASN A 62 5.27 3.01 2.46
CA ASN A 62 5.17 2.03 1.39
C ASN A 62 6.52 1.62 0.84
N LYS A 63 7.45 2.58 0.64
CA LYS A 63 8.82 2.27 0.17
C LYS A 63 9.52 1.30 1.11
N LYS A 64 9.41 1.51 2.43
CA LYS A 64 9.97 0.61 3.43
C LYS A 64 9.31 -0.77 3.39
N LEU A 65 7.98 -0.82 3.32
CA LEU A 65 7.23 -2.07 3.23
C LEU A 65 7.63 -2.90 2.00
N PHE A 66 7.63 -2.28 0.81
CA PHE A 66 7.93 -2.98 -0.44
C PHE A 66 9.39 -3.38 -0.59
N SER A 67 10.33 -2.66 0.03
CA SER A 67 11.74 -3.08 0.06
C SER A 67 11.99 -4.41 0.79
N GLN A 68 11.06 -4.84 1.63
CA GLN A 68 11.17 -6.07 2.43
C GLN A 68 10.40 -7.25 1.82
N LEU A 69 9.63 -7.00 0.75
CA LEU A 69 8.79 -8.03 0.13
C LEU A 69 9.43 -8.53 -1.16
N HIS A 70 9.42 -9.85 -1.33
CA HIS A 70 9.76 -10.43 -2.62
C HIS A 70 8.63 -10.14 -3.63
N PRO A 71 8.92 -9.78 -4.90
CA PRO A 71 7.88 -9.42 -5.88
C PRO A 71 6.84 -10.52 -6.12
N SER A 72 7.20 -11.79 -5.92
CA SER A 72 6.28 -12.92 -6.10
C SER A 72 5.21 -13.04 -5.01
N VAL A 73 5.37 -12.38 -3.85
CA VAL A 73 4.51 -12.60 -2.67
C VAL A 73 3.02 -12.47 -3.04
N PHE A 74 2.64 -11.44 -3.78
CA PHE A 74 1.23 -11.24 -4.15
C PHE A 74 0.72 -12.32 -5.12
N TYR A 75 1.54 -12.74 -6.08
CA TYR A 75 1.22 -13.85 -6.98
C TYR A 75 1.06 -15.17 -6.20
N ASP A 76 1.97 -15.44 -5.27
CA ASP A 76 1.97 -16.66 -4.46
C ASP A 76 0.76 -16.70 -3.52
N LEU A 77 0.40 -15.56 -2.92
CA LEU A 77 -0.82 -15.44 -2.11
C LEU A 77 -2.07 -15.74 -2.93
N GLN A 78 -2.20 -15.12 -4.11
CA GLN A 78 -3.36 -15.31 -4.97
C GLN A 78 -3.50 -16.76 -5.47
N LYS A 79 -2.39 -17.40 -5.84
CA LYS A 79 -2.40 -18.72 -6.46
C LYS A 79 -2.44 -19.87 -5.46
N TYR A 80 -1.69 -19.76 -4.36
CA TYR A 80 -1.47 -20.89 -3.44
C TYR A 80 -2.10 -20.68 -2.06
N HIS A 81 -2.42 -19.45 -1.66
CA HIS A 81 -2.90 -19.14 -0.31
C HIS A 81 -4.16 -18.24 -0.33
N PRO A 82 -5.29 -18.73 -0.89
CA PRO A 82 -6.50 -17.92 -1.10
C PRO A 82 -7.08 -17.32 0.18
N GLY A 83 -6.94 -18.00 1.33
CA GLY A 83 -7.35 -17.45 2.63
C GLY A 83 -6.56 -16.19 3.00
N ALA A 84 -5.25 -16.19 2.79
CA ALA A 84 -4.39 -15.04 3.03
C ALA A 84 -4.62 -13.93 2.00
N TRP A 85 -4.89 -14.28 0.74
CA TRP A 85 -5.32 -13.32 -0.29
C TRP A 85 -6.63 -12.61 0.08
N ASN A 86 -7.59 -13.34 0.63
CA ASN A 86 -8.86 -12.77 1.08
C ASN A 86 -8.67 -11.79 2.25
N LEU A 87 -7.74 -12.04 3.16
CA LEU A 87 -7.38 -11.08 4.22
C LEU A 87 -6.85 -9.78 3.63
N PHE A 88 -5.96 -9.85 2.63
CA PHE A 88 -5.46 -8.67 1.94
C PHE A 88 -6.58 -7.90 1.21
N ASN A 89 -7.48 -8.61 0.52
CA ASN A 89 -8.62 -7.97 -0.14
C ASN A 89 -9.58 -7.30 0.83
N ALA A 90 -9.87 -7.94 1.96
CA ALA A 90 -10.69 -7.36 3.02
C ALA A 90 -10.03 -6.09 3.59
N HIS A 91 -8.72 -6.12 3.84
CA HIS A 91 -7.96 -4.95 4.29
C HIS A 91 -8.03 -3.79 3.29
N LYS A 92 -7.86 -4.07 1.99
CA LYS A 92 -8.02 -3.05 0.94
C LYS A 92 -9.42 -2.42 0.99
N MET A 93 -10.47 -3.23 1.01
CA MET A 93 -11.85 -2.74 0.91
C MET A 93 -12.34 -2.03 2.18
N ASN A 94 -11.90 -2.48 3.35
CA ASN A 94 -12.42 -1.97 4.62
C ASN A 94 -11.59 -0.81 5.16
N PHE A 95 -10.26 -0.95 5.17
CA PHE A 95 -9.35 0.04 5.76
C PHE A 95 -8.83 1.01 4.70
N ILE A 96 -8.09 0.53 3.70
CA ILE A 96 -7.42 1.39 2.71
C ILE A 96 -8.42 2.27 1.97
N LEU A 97 -9.58 1.72 1.58
CA LEU A 97 -10.64 2.50 0.93
C LEU A 97 -11.12 3.66 1.80
N ALA A 98 -11.35 3.41 3.10
CA ALA A 98 -11.80 4.43 4.03
C ALA A 98 -10.74 5.52 4.22
N THR A 99 -9.47 5.13 4.38
CA THR A 99 -8.33 6.06 4.50
C THR A 99 -8.21 6.94 3.26
N VAL A 100 -8.25 6.35 2.06
CA VAL A 100 -8.17 7.12 0.80
C VAL A 100 -9.34 8.08 0.65
N LYS A 101 -10.57 7.64 0.96
CA LYS A 101 -11.75 8.54 0.94
C LYS A 101 -11.61 9.70 1.91
N ALA A 102 -11.10 9.44 3.12
CA ALA A 102 -10.88 10.47 4.13
C ALA A 102 -9.85 11.49 3.67
N ASN A 103 -8.72 11.03 3.13
CA ASN A 103 -7.67 11.89 2.60
C ASN A 103 -8.16 12.76 1.43
N ILE A 104 -8.90 12.19 0.48
CA ILE A 104 -9.46 12.95 -0.65
C ILE A 104 -10.41 14.04 -0.14
N ARG A 105 -11.35 13.70 0.75
CA ARG A 105 -12.30 14.68 1.32
C ARG A 105 -11.58 15.81 2.06
N ARG A 106 -10.63 15.45 2.92
CA ARG A 106 -9.79 16.41 3.64
C ARG A 106 -9.06 17.35 2.68
N GLY A 107 -8.44 16.82 1.63
CA GLY A 107 -7.73 17.65 0.66
C GLY A 107 -8.65 18.56 -0.15
N MET A 108 -9.91 18.17 -0.39
CA MET A 108 -10.93 19.05 -0.97
C MET A 108 -11.28 20.19 0.00
N GLU A 109 -11.49 19.89 1.28
CA GLU A 109 -11.75 20.89 2.33
C GLU A 109 -10.59 21.87 2.53
N GLU A 110 -9.35 21.39 2.42
CA GLU A 110 -8.12 22.22 2.50
C GLU A 110 -7.83 23.01 1.21
N GLY A 111 -8.62 22.80 0.15
CA GLY A 111 -8.43 23.38 -1.19
C GLY A 111 -7.19 22.88 -1.92
N LEU A 112 -6.63 21.74 -1.50
CA LEU A 112 -5.45 21.10 -2.11
C LEU A 112 -5.85 20.14 -3.25
N PHE A 113 -7.04 19.54 -3.17
CA PHE A 113 -7.61 18.67 -4.21
C PHE A 113 -8.84 19.32 -4.85
N ARG A 114 -9.12 18.98 -6.11
CA ARG A 114 -10.19 19.60 -6.88
C ARG A 114 -11.56 19.33 -6.25
N ALA A 115 -12.42 20.35 -6.21
CA ALA A 115 -13.72 20.28 -5.55
C ALA A 115 -14.76 19.44 -6.33
N ASP A 116 -14.51 19.15 -7.60
CA ASP A 116 -15.39 18.40 -8.50
C ASP A 116 -15.09 16.89 -8.55
N LEU A 117 -14.17 16.39 -7.70
CA LEU A 117 -13.81 14.98 -7.67
C LEU A 117 -14.96 14.09 -7.20
N ASP A 118 -15.24 13.03 -7.97
CA ASP A 118 -16.04 11.91 -7.47
C ASP A 118 -15.17 11.06 -6.51
N VAL A 119 -15.37 11.28 -5.21
CA VAL A 119 -14.61 10.60 -4.15
C VAL A 119 -14.74 9.08 -4.23
N GLU A 120 -15.90 8.54 -4.64
CA GLU A 120 -16.11 7.09 -4.74
C GLU A 120 -15.29 6.50 -5.90
N VAL A 121 -15.37 7.13 -7.06
CA VAL A 121 -14.63 6.69 -8.25
C VAL A 121 -13.12 6.83 -8.02
N MET A 122 -12.67 7.98 -7.53
CA MET A 122 -11.24 8.25 -7.35
C MET A 122 -10.60 7.37 -6.28
N SER A 123 -11.31 7.08 -5.19
CA SER A 123 -10.81 6.16 -4.18
C SER A 123 -10.70 4.72 -4.69
N ARG A 124 -11.67 4.23 -5.48
CA ARG A 124 -11.58 2.91 -6.12
C ARG A 124 -10.49 2.82 -7.18
N LEU A 125 -10.31 3.88 -7.97
CA LEU A 125 -9.19 3.98 -8.92
C LEU A 125 -7.86 3.87 -8.18
N ARG A 126 -7.69 4.58 -7.05
CA ARG A 126 -6.47 4.50 -6.24
C ARG A 126 -6.21 3.09 -5.76
N LEU A 127 -7.24 2.39 -5.27
CA LEU A 127 -7.12 1.00 -4.84
C LEU A 127 -6.73 0.07 -5.99
N ALA A 128 -7.33 0.25 -7.17
CA ALA A 128 -6.95 -0.52 -8.36
C ALA A 128 -5.48 -0.29 -8.73
N GLN A 129 -4.98 0.95 -8.65
CA GLN A 129 -3.56 1.26 -8.86
C GLN A 129 -2.65 0.58 -7.82
N ILE A 130 -3.07 0.44 -6.55
CA ILE A 130 -2.30 -0.30 -5.53
C ILE A 130 -2.16 -1.77 -5.94
N GLU A 131 -3.18 -2.37 -6.54
CA GLU A 131 -3.12 -3.77 -6.96
C GLU A 131 -2.36 -3.95 -8.28
N LEU A 132 -2.49 -2.98 -9.20
CA LEU A 132 -1.89 -3.01 -10.53
C LEU A 132 -0.37 -3.18 -10.48
N VAL A 133 0.30 -2.57 -9.50
CA VAL A 133 1.77 -2.58 -9.37
C VAL A 133 2.34 -3.98 -9.13
N PHE A 134 1.49 -4.94 -8.72
CA PHE A 134 1.87 -6.34 -8.49
C PHE A 134 1.53 -7.25 -9.67
N ASN A 135 0.96 -6.73 -10.75
CA ASN A 135 0.61 -7.54 -11.91
C ASN A 135 1.87 -7.81 -12.76
N PRO A 136 2.39 -9.06 -12.80
CA PRO A 136 3.63 -9.35 -13.50
C PRO A 136 3.51 -9.25 -15.04
N ASN A 137 2.29 -9.24 -15.59
CA ASN A 137 2.08 -9.03 -17.02
C ASN A 137 2.20 -7.55 -17.42
N ILE A 138 2.05 -6.63 -16.46
CA ILE A 138 2.12 -5.19 -16.68
C ILE A 138 3.47 -4.65 -16.20
N PHE A 139 3.92 -5.10 -15.03
CA PHE A 139 5.20 -4.74 -14.42
C PHE A 139 6.02 -6.01 -14.11
N PRO A 140 6.72 -6.59 -15.10
CA PRO A 140 7.58 -7.74 -14.89
C PRO A 140 8.66 -7.47 -13.81
N PRO A 141 8.78 -8.31 -12.76
CA PRO A 141 9.73 -8.08 -11.66
C PRO A 141 11.22 -8.05 -12.05
N ASP A 142 11.58 -8.63 -13.19
CA ASP A 142 12.93 -8.60 -13.77
C ASP A 142 13.27 -7.24 -14.41
N GLN A 143 12.25 -6.42 -14.68
CA GLN A 143 12.38 -5.11 -15.33
C GLN A 143 12.00 -3.95 -14.42
N PHE A 144 11.10 -4.18 -13.46
CA PHE A 144 10.51 -3.12 -12.64
C PHE A 144 10.65 -3.40 -11.15
N ASN A 145 11.09 -2.38 -10.41
CA ASN A 145 11.01 -2.39 -8.96
C ASN A 145 9.60 -1.97 -8.51
N VAL A 146 8.91 -2.85 -7.78
CA VAL A 146 7.53 -2.62 -7.30
C VAL A 146 7.40 -1.33 -6.49
N GLY A 147 8.38 -1.00 -5.66
CA GLY A 147 8.39 0.23 -4.87
C GLY A 147 8.50 1.48 -5.74
N GLU A 148 9.29 1.43 -6.81
CA GLU A 148 9.40 2.54 -7.78
C GLU A 148 8.13 2.70 -8.61
N VAL A 149 7.52 1.60 -9.07
CA VAL A 149 6.24 1.64 -9.79
C VAL A 149 5.16 2.24 -8.89
N GLN A 150 5.07 1.80 -7.63
CA GLN A 150 4.11 2.34 -6.67
C GLN A 150 4.30 3.85 -6.45
N LEU A 151 5.56 4.30 -6.36
CA LEU A 151 5.91 5.72 -6.21
C LEU A 151 5.39 6.53 -7.41
N LYS A 152 5.62 6.04 -8.63
CA LYS A 152 5.15 6.69 -9.87
C LYS A 152 3.64 6.68 -10.01
N CYS A 153 2.96 5.60 -9.63
CA CYS A 153 1.50 5.55 -9.61
C CYS A 153 0.91 6.54 -8.61
N LEU A 154 1.51 6.67 -7.41
CA LEU A 154 1.04 7.63 -6.40
C LEU A 154 1.29 9.08 -6.85
N GLU A 155 2.45 9.37 -7.42
CA GLU A 155 2.77 10.68 -8.00
C GLU A 155 1.75 11.07 -9.08
N HIS A 156 1.50 10.19 -10.05
CA HIS A 156 0.48 10.39 -11.08
C HIS A 156 -0.90 10.64 -10.47
N PHE A 157 -1.29 9.87 -9.45
CA PHE A 157 -2.57 10.04 -8.77
C PHE A 157 -2.68 11.42 -8.11
N MET A 158 -1.67 11.84 -7.35
CA MET A 158 -1.65 13.13 -6.66
C MET A 158 -1.77 14.31 -7.63
N LEU A 159 -0.97 14.30 -8.70
CA LEU A 159 -1.00 15.34 -9.73
C LEU A 159 -2.35 15.34 -10.47
N GLY A 160 -2.99 14.18 -10.66
CA GLY A 160 -4.30 14.09 -11.31
C GLY A 160 -5.46 14.64 -10.47
N ILE A 161 -5.32 14.75 -9.15
CA ILE A 161 -6.40 15.23 -8.25
C ILE A 161 -6.15 16.62 -7.66
N ALA A 162 -4.93 17.15 -7.77
CA ALA A 162 -4.54 18.40 -7.15
C ALA A 162 -5.18 19.63 -7.81
N THR A 163 -5.40 20.68 -7.02
CA THR A 163 -5.59 22.04 -7.52
C THR A 163 -4.23 22.67 -7.84
N LEU A 164 -4.20 23.87 -8.44
CA LEU A 164 -2.94 24.62 -8.60
C LEU A 164 -2.22 24.86 -7.26
N LYS A 165 -2.97 25.09 -6.17
CA LYS A 165 -2.42 25.17 -4.81
C LYS A 165 -1.80 23.84 -4.38
N GLY A 166 -2.49 22.73 -4.63
CA GLY A 166 -1.98 21.38 -4.38
C GLY A 166 -0.72 21.06 -5.18
N HIS A 167 -0.67 21.42 -6.47
CA HIS A 167 0.51 21.25 -7.33
C HIS A 167 1.73 21.97 -6.77
N LYS A 168 1.57 23.24 -6.35
CA LYS A 168 2.67 24.01 -5.73
C LYS A 168 3.23 23.28 -4.50
N LEU A 169 2.34 22.82 -3.61
CA LEU A 169 2.75 22.08 -2.41
C LEU A 169 3.41 20.73 -2.75
N ILE A 170 2.91 19.99 -3.74
CA ILE A 170 3.52 18.75 -4.22
C ILE A 170 4.94 19.03 -4.75
N ASN A 171 5.12 20.11 -5.52
CA ASN A 171 6.41 20.51 -6.07
C ASN A 171 7.39 20.95 -4.97
N GLU A 172 6.93 21.63 -3.92
CA GLU A 172 7.72 21.95 -2.74
C GLU A 172 8.25 20.68 -2.06
N TYR A 173 7.39 19.68 -1.81
CA TYR A 173 7.82 18.40 -1.24
C TYR A 173 8.80 17.64 -2.15
N LYS A 174 8.66 17.77 -3.46
CA LYS A 174 9.56 17.15 -4.46
C LYS A 174 10.83 17.94 -4.71
N GLN A 175 10.94 19.17 -4.20
CA GLN A 175 12.03 20.11 -4.51
C GLN A 175 12.18 20.36 -6.03
N VAL A 176 11.06 20.45 -6.73
CA VAL A 176 11.02 20.72 -8.19
C VAL A 176 10.56 22.15 -8.41
N THR A 177 11.28 22.87 -9.26
CA THR A 177 10.84 24.17 -9.81
C THR A 177 10.30 23.92 -11.21
N GLU A 178 9.01 24.14 -11.42
CA GLU A 178 8.39 24.15 -12.75
C GLU A 178 8.24 25.63 -13.16
N GLU A 179 8.76 25.99 -14.33
CA GLU A 179 8.52 27.29 -14.95
C GLU A 179 7.13 27.28 -15.62
N GLU A 180 6.38 28.38 -15.48
CA GLU A 180 5.04 28.56 -16.08
C GLU A 180 5.07 28.75 -17.60
#